data_AF-A0A669F166-F1
#
_entry.id   AF-A0A669F166-F1
#
_cell.length_a   1.000
_cell.length_b   1.000
_cell.length_c   1.000
_cell.angle_alpha   90.00
_cell.angle_beta   90.00
_cell.angle_gamma   90.00
#
_symmetry.space_group_name_H-M   'P 1'
#
loop_
_entity.id
_entity.type
_entity.pdbx_description
1 polymer ?
#
loop_
_entity_poly.entity_id
_entity_poly.type
_entity_poly.pdbx_seq_one_letter_code
_entity_poly.pdbx_strand_id
1 'polypeptide(L)'
;MDKNREDGYRHPPAVFSIGADRGFLVYAGQPQACRRCGSTGHEAEQCDQVRCRSCNNMGHTTRDCKEPKRCHLCDSEAHIARDCTKPRPCAAVVKAGPIERKCSEEE
;
A
#
# COMPACT_ATOMS: atom_id res chain seq x y z
N MET A 1 -6.41 1.08 6.26
CA MET A 1 -7.35 1.84 7.11
C MET A 1 -7.39 1.11 8.42
N ASP A 2 -6.58 1.53 9.37
CA ASP A 2 -6.31 0.74 10.56
C ASP A 2 -6.75 1.60 11.74
N LYS A 3 -8.01 1.39 12.17
CA LYS A 3 -8.72 2.13 13.24
C LYS A 3 -8.19 1.83 14.66
N ASN A 4 -6.98 1.31 14.80
CA ASN A 4 -6.43 0.83 16.07
C ASN A 4 -5.13 1.57 16.42
N ARG A 5 -5.23 2.90 16.53
CA ARG A 5 -4.19 3.75 17.10
C ARG A 5 -4.86 4.97 17.73
N GLU A 6 -4.45 5.24 18.95
CA GLU A 6 -5.04 6.17 19.93
C GLU A 6 -4.85 7.63 19.50
N ASP A 7 -3.84 7.89 18.68
CA ASP A 7 -3.68 9.08 17.86
C ASP A 7 -4.26 8.80 16.47
N GLY A 8 -5.18 9.64 15.97
CA GLY A 8 -5.78 9.51 14.63
C GLY A 8 -4.79 9.56 13.45
N TYR A 9 -5.17 10.19 12.34
CA TYR A 9 -4.34 10.31 11.12
C TYR A 9 -3.11 11.25 11.27
N ARG A 10 -2.44 11.25 12.43
CA ARG A 10 -1.25 12.09 12.70
C ARG A 10 -0.02 11.68 11.92
N HIS A 11 0.04 10.41 11.48
CA HIS A 11 1.15 9.91 10.69
C HIS A 11 0.65 9.13 9.47
N PRO A 12 1.03 9.54 8.24
CA PRO A 12 0.81 8.70 7.06
C PRO A 12 1.46 7.32 7.27
N PRO A 13 0.89 6.27 6.65
CA PRO A 13 1.42 4.92 6.79
C PRO A 13 2.86 4.87 6.28
N ALA A 14 3.75 4.37 7.12
CA ALA A 14 5.17 4.24 6.82
C ALA A 14 5.42 3.38 5.57
N VAL A 15 4.60 2.35 5.36
CA VAL A 15 4.64 1.48 4.18
C VAL A 15 3.38 1.73 3.36
N PHE A 16 3.55 2.15 2.12
CA PHE A 16 2.44 2.44 1.21
C PHE A 16 2.68 1.81 -0.17
N SER A 17 1.60 1.62 -0.93
CA SER A 17 1.65 1.02 -2.27
C SER A 17 1.01 1.98 -3.27
N ILE A 18 1.80 2.50 -4.23
CA ILE A 18 1.32 3.32 -5.35
C ILE A 18 1.36 2.45 -6.60
N GLY A 19 0.26 1.75 -6.87
CA GLY A 19 0.20 0.79 -7.98
C GLY A 19 1.19 -0.36 -7.78
N ALA A 20 2.15 -0.49 -8.69
CA ALA A 20 3.19 -1.53 -8.63
C ALA A 20 4.33 -1.20 -7.65
N ASP A 21 4.45 0.07 -7.26
CA ASP A 21 5.59 0.60 -6.54
C ASP A 21 5.27 0.65 -5.04
N ARG A 22 6.02 -0.14 -4.25
CA ARG A 22 5.97 -0.02 -2.78
C ARG A 22 6.97 1.01 -2.31
N GLY A 23 6.48 2.00 -1.58
CA GLY A 23 7.29 3.06 -0.99
C GLY A 23 7.42 2.87 0.52
N PHE A 24 8.56 3.31 1.05
CA PHE A 24 8.77 3.47 2.48
C PHE A 24 8.98 4.96 2.76
N LEU A 25 8.08 5.54 3.57
CA LEU A 25 8.18 6.92 4.02
C LEU A 25 8.97 6.95 5.34
N VAL A 26 9.92 7.86 5.46
CA VAL A 26 10.63 8.13 6.72
C VAL A 26 10.63 9.63 6.96
N TYR A 27 10.11 10.06 8.10
CA TYR A 27 10.19 11.44 8.56
C TYR A 27 10.29 11.48 10.08
N ALA A 28 10.79 12.58 10.63
CA ALA A 28 10.98 12.74 12.06
C ALA A 28 9.64 12.67 12.81
N GLY A 29 9.56 11.82 13.84
CA GLY A 29 8.33 11.61 14.62
C GLY A 29 7.39 10.53 14.07
N GLN A 30 7.70 9.89 12.94
CA GLN A 30 6.96 8.72 12.47
C GLN A 30 7.27 7.51 13.37
N PRO A 31 6.26 6.75 13.83
CA PRO A 31 6.52 5.54 14.59
C PRO A 31 7.28 4.52 13.73
N GLN A 32 8.25 3.83 14.35
CA GLN A 32 9.02 2.79 13.68
C GLN A 32 8.08 1.68 13.20
N ALA A 33 7.97 1.55 11.88
CA ALA A 33 7.19 0.53 11.21
C ALA A 33 8.11 -0.52 10.58
N CYS A 34 7.72 -1.78 10.74
CA CYS A 34 8.44 -2.90 10.19
C CYS A 34 8.34 -2.92 8.66
N ARG A 35 9.48 -3.07 7.99
CA ARG A 35 9.55 -3.14 6.52
C ARG A 35 8.98 -4.44 5.93
N ARG A 36 8.77 -5.49 6.74
CA ARG A 36 8.21 -6.78 6.28
C ARG A 36 6.68 -6.83 6.38
N CYS A 37 6.09 -6.35 7.47
CA CYS A 37 4.64 -6.41 7.69
C CYS A 37 3.94 -5.04 7.55
N GLY A 38 4.64 -3.94 7.77
CA GLY A 38 4.07 -2.58 7.82
C GLY A 38 3.48 -2.18 9.17
N SER A 39 3.39 -3.11 10.13
CA SER A 39 2.98 -2.82 11.51
C SER A 39 4.08 -2.11 12.27
N THR A 40 3.70 -1.33 13.28
CA THR A 40 4.65 -0.62 14.15
C THR A 40 4.91 -1.40 15.43
N GLY A 41 6.01 -1.08 16.11
CA GLY A 41 6.31 -1.64 17.43
C GLY A 41 7.22 -2.87 17.39
N HIS A 42 7.74 -3.24 16.22
CA HIS A 42 8.82 -4.21 16.09
C HIS A 42 9.71 -3.90 14.90
N GLU A 43 10.95 -4.38 14.94
CA GLU A 43 11.89 -4.29 13.82
C GLU A 43 11.72 -5.45 12.83
N ALA A 44 12.24 -5.30 11.62
CA ALA A 44 12.21 -6.34 10.61
C ALA A 44 12.89 -7.65 11.05
N GLU A 45 13.80 -7.64 12.02
CA GLU A 45 14.46 -8.85 12.53
C GLU A 45 13.55 -9.66 13.46
N GLN A 46 12.75 -9.01 14.29
CA GLN A 46 11.79 -9.63 15.22
C GLN A 46 10.38 -9.79 14.61
N CYS A 47 10.30 -9.77 13.28
CA CYS A 47 9.01 -9.84 12.60
C CYS A 47 8.64 -11.30 12.30
N ASP A 48 7.68 -11.83 13.06
CA ASP A 48 7.11 -13.18 12.87
C ASP A 48 6.29 -13.33 11.57
N GLN A 49 5.80 -12.21 11.04
CA GLN A 49 4.82 -12.20 9.96
C GLN A 49 5.35 -11.40 8.77
N VAL A 50 5.62 -12.06 7.65
CA VAL A 50 5.95 -11.35 6.40
C VAL A 50 4.69 -11.11 5.58
N ARG A 51 4.51 -9.87 5.08
CA ARG A 51 3.43 -9.54 4.16
C ARG A 51 3.84 -9.88 2.73
N CYS A 52 3.07 -10.75 2.09
CA CYS A 52 3.28 -11.12 0.71
C CYS A 52 3.19 -9.90 -0.21
N ARG A 53 4.07 -9.84 -1.22
CA ARG A 53 4.08 -8.74 -2.19
C ARG A 53 3.06 -8.91 -3.30
N SER A 54 2.60 -10.14 -3.56
CA SER A 54 1.64 -10.45 -4.63
C SER A 54 0.19 -10.36 -4.16
N CYS A 55 -0.14 -10.93 -3.01
CA CYS A 55 -1.53 -11.00 -2.54
C CYS A 55 -1.81 -10.18 -1.29
N ASN A 56 -0.80 -9.49 -0.75
CA ASN A 56 -0.92 -8.65 0.44
C ASN A 56 -1.31 -9.38 1.75
N ASN A 57 -1.46 -10.72 1.69
CA ASN A 57 -1.70 -11.59 2.84
C ASN A 57 -0.44 -11.76 3.70
N MET A 58 -0.63 -12.06 4.97
CA MET A 58 0.44 -12.25 5.95
C MET A 58 0.86 -13.73 6.04
N GLY A 59 2.08 -13.98 6.49
CA GLY A 59 2.61 -15.32 6.78
C GLY A 59 3.41 -15.97 5.64
N HIS A 60 3.56 -15.34 4.47
CA HIS A 60 4.35 -15.89 3.37
C HIS A 60 5.01 -14.82 2.48
N THR A 61 6.08 -15.20 1.79
CA THR A 61 6.76 -14.33 0.80
C THR A 61 6.22 -14.55 -0.60
N THR A 62 6.53 -13.63 -1.51
CA THR A 62 6.17 -13.72 -2.95
C THR A 62 6.57 -15.05 -3.61
N ARG A 63 7.62 -15.71 -3.11
CA ARG A 63 8.09 -17.01 -3.64
C ARG A 63 7.18 -18.17 -3.26
N ASP A 64 6.53 -18.08 -2.10
CA ASP A 64 5.66 -19.11 -1.53
C ASP A 64 4.17 -18.76 -1.72
N CYS A 65 3.89 -17.68 -2.46
CA CYS A 65 2.54 -17.23 -2.70
C CYS A 65 1.82 -18.20 -3.65
N LYS A 66 0.84 -18.92 -3.09
CA LYS A 66 -0.02 -19.86 -3.82
C LYS A 66 -1.15 -19.19 -4.60
N GLU A 67 -1.36 -17.89 -4.37
CA GLU A 67 -2.39 -17.12 -5.07
C GLU A 67 -1.93 -16.63 -6.44
N PRO A 68 -2.83 -16.56 -7.43
CA PRO A 68 -2.52 -16.05 -8.76
C PRO A 68 -2.05 -14.59 -8.67
N LYS A 69 -1.04 -14.24 -9.47
CA LYS A 69 -0.54 -12.87 -9.54
C LYS A 69 -1.59 -12.01 -10.23
N ARG A 70 -2.30 -11.18 -9.47
CA ARG A 70 -3.31 -10.26 -10.00
C ARG A 70 -2.72 -8.91 -10.34
N CYS A 71 -3.24 -8.27 -11.36
CA CYS A 71 -2.89 -6.91 -11.70
C CYS A 71 -3.40 -5.95 -10.62
N HIS A 72 -2.50 -5.30 -9.89
CA HIS A 72 -2.86 -4.31 -8.87
C HIS A 72 -3.47 -3.01 -9.43
N LEU A 73 -3.58 -2.86 -10.75
CA LEU A 73 -4.21 -1.71 -11.40
C LEU A 73 -5.63 -1.99 -11.89
N CYS A 74 -5.96 -3.24 -12.20
CA CYS A 74 -7.22 -3.58 -12.85
C CYS A 74 -7.81 -4.93 -12.42
N ASP A 75 -7.26 -5.49 -11.36
CA ASP A 75 -7.65 -6.74 -10.68
C ASP A 75 -7.71 -7.98 -11.57
N SER A 76 -7.14 -7.90 -12.78
CA SER A 76 -7.13 -9.00 -13.74
C SER A 76 -6.08 -10.04 -13.39
N GLU A 77 -6.43 -11.32 -13.50
CA GLU A 77 -5.56 -12.46 -13.20
C GLU A 77 -4.66 -12.86 -14.38
N ALA A 78 -4.91 -12.31 -15.57
CA ALA A 78 -4.20 -12.65 -16.80
C ALA A 78 -2.80 -12.03 -16.92
N HIS A 79 -2.54 -10.91 -16.23
CA HIS A 79 -1.29 -10.16 -16.33
C HIS A 79 -0.92 -9.47 -15.01
N ILE A 80 0.35 -9.13 -14.87
CA ILE A 80 0.85 -8.34 -13.73
C ILE A 80 0.73 -6.84 -14.03
N ALA A 81 0.78 -6.01 -12.98
CA ALA A 81 0.74 -4.55 -13.08
C ALA A 81 1.70 -3.92 -14.11
N ARG A 82 2.84 -4.58 -14.40
CA ARG A 82 3.82 -4.13 -15.40
C ARG A 82 3.36 -4.32 -16.84
N ASP A 83 2.52 -5.31 -17.10
CA ASP A 83 2.02 -5.69 -18.43
C ASP A 83 0.57 -5.22 -18.63
N CYS A 84 0.07 -4.39 -17.71
CA CYS A 84 -1.29 -3.88 -17.79
C CYS A 84 -1.43 -2.87 -18.94
N THR A 85 -2.30 -3.20 -19.89
CA THR A 85 -2.62 -2.36 -21.05
C THR A 85 -3.59 -1.22 -20.70
N LYS A 86 -4.18 -1.24 -19.49
CA LYS A 86 -5.06 -0.16 -19.01
C LYS A 86 -4.22 1.05 -18.56
N PRO A 87 -4.70 2.29 -18.80
CA PRO A 87 -3.98 3.48 -18.40
C PRO A 87 -3.77 3.49 -16.87
N ARG A 88 -2.52 3.74 -16.43
CA ARG A 88 -2.23 3.90 -14.99
C ARG A 88 -3.14 5.01 -14.44
N PRO A 89 -3.78 4.85 -13.27
CA PRO A 89 -4.66 5.87 -12.71
C PRO A 89 -3.94 7.22 -12.56
N CYS A 90 -2.63 7.22 -12.29
CA CYS A 90 -1.81 8.42 -12.25
C CYS A 90 -1.70 9.12 -13.62
N ALA A 91 -1.62 8.37 -14.73
CA ALA A 91 -1.56 8.95 -16.07
C ALA A 91 -2.91 9.55 -16.51
N ALA A 92 -4.02 9.00 -16.01
CA ALA A 92 -5.35 9.59 -16.21
C ALA A 92 -5.53 10.87 -15.37
N VAL A 93 -5.06 10.90 -14.11
CA VAL A 93 -5.12 12.09 -13.23
C VAL A 93 -4.30 13.26 -13.78
N VAL A 94 -3.11 13.02 -14.34
CA VAL A 94 -2.30 14.10 -14.96
C VAL A 94 -3.03 14.75 -16.14
N LYS A 95 -3.87 14.01 -16.87
CA LYS A 95 -4.67 14.55 -17.98
C LYS A 95 -5.99 15.20 -17.53
N ALA A 96 -6.53 14.79 -16.38
CA ALA A 96 -7.83 15.27 -15.87
C ALA A 96 -7.71 16.47 -14.90
N GLY A 97 -6.50 16.85 -14.49
CA GLY A 97 -6.30 17.88 -13.46
C GLY A 97 -6.59 17.37 -12.05
N PRO A 98 -6.20 18.13 -11.00
CA PRO A 98 -6.44 17.74 -9.61
C PRO A 98 -7.95 17.61 -9.36
N ILE A 99 -8.34 16.49 -8.75
CA ILE A 99 -9.72 16.30 -8.29
C ILE A 99 -9.99 17.25 -7.12
N GLU A 100 -10.71 18.35 -7.37
CA GLU A 100 -11.19 19.24 -6.32
C GLU A 100 -12.22 18.50 -5.45
N ARG A 101 -11.76 17.98 -4.31
CA ARG A 101 -12.64 17.43 -3.27
C ARG A 101 -13.29 18.60 -2.55
N LYS A 102 -14.52 18.96 -2.93
CA LYS A 102 -15.32 19.92 -2.17
C LYS A 102 -15.51 19.38 -0.75
N CYS A 103 -15.06 20.13 0.24
CA CYS A 103 -15.38 19.86 1.64
C CYS A 103 -16.85 20.24 1.82
N SER A 104 -17.72 19.27 2.03
CA SER A 104 -19.08 19.53 2.49
C SER A 104 -18.97 19.89 3.97
N GLU A 105 -19.03 21.19 4.29
CA GLU A 105 -19.38 21.67 5.62
C GLU A 105 -20.86 21.37 5.81
N GLU A 106 -21.20 20.46 6.72
CA GLU A 106 -22.55 20.33 7.25
C GLU A 106 -22.49 20.55 8.77
N GLU A 107 -23.37 21.45 9.22
CA GLU A 107 -23.50 22.10 10.53
C GLU A 107 -23.89 21.16 11.68
#